data_AF-A0AA90HXA2-F1
#
_entry.id   AF-A0AA90HXA2-F1
#
_cell.length_a   1.000
_cell.length_b   1.000
_cell.length_c   1.000
_cell.angle_alpha   90.00
_cell.angle_beta   90.00
_cell.angle_gamma   90.00
#
_symmetry.space_group_name_H-M   'P 1'
#
loop_
_entity.id
_entity.type
_entity.pdbx_description
1 polymer ?
#
loop_
_entity_poly.entity_id
_entity_poly.type
_entity_poly.pdbx_seq_one_letter_code
_entity_poly.pdbx_strand_id
1 'polypeptide(L)'
;MNYYQHHIGDFNNATRHLSLIERAIYRDLLDMYYDTEKAIDASSIDRLARRLQCTTEEQKEALKYVLDEFFILEEGVYRNNRCEREIAEYHGKKKQASEAGKASAAKRAAKKKGSSNSDSSKDDQASNENSTVVENPLNEEQTDVQPTNNHKPLTINQEPIIDSSSNTRGENSQLTPIQFAQYQIDDHKRYSMREFISEYSEFQYDFISLAQQRFVSVPEIDLRTMIQNFGDWYFANES
;
A
#
# COMPACT_ATOMS: atom_id res chain seq x y z
N MET A 1 14.70 6.63 7.97
CA MET A 1 13.27 6.84 8.36
C MET A 1 12.57 5.49 8.29
N ASN A 2 11.71 5.13 9.26
CA ASN A 2 11.04 3.82 9.26
C ASN A 2 9.87 3.73 8.27
N TYR A 3 9.26 4.87 7.92
CA TYR A 3 8.20 4.96 6.93
C TYR A 3 8.24 6.34 6.25
N TYR A 4 7.71 6.43 5.04
CA TYR A 4 7.45 7.69 4.35
C TYR A 4 6.20 7.56 3.48
N GLN A 5 5.58 8.68 3.12
CA GLN A 5 4.35 8.68 2.33
C GLN A 5 4.68 8.55 0.84
N HIS A 6 4.25 7.46 0.22
CA HIS A 6 4.39 7.28 -1.22
C HIS A 6 3.16 7.84 -1.96
N HIS A 7 3.33 9.02 -2.56
CA HIS A 7 2.32 9.65 -3.40
C HIS A 7 2.28 9.01 -4.80
N ILE A 8 1.40 8.03 -4.99
CA ILE A 8 1.31 7.21 -6.22
C ILE A 8 1.05 8.07 -7.46
N GLY A 9 0.16 9.07 -7.37
CA GLY A 9 -0.16 9.95 -8.50
C GLY A 9 1.04 10.78 -8.96
N ASP A 10 1.71 11.43 -8.02
CA ASP A 10 2.92 12.22 -8.30
C ASP A 10 4.04 11.35 -8.85
N PHE A 11 4.25 10.17 -8.24
CA PHE A 11 5.25 9.22 -8.71
C PHE A 11 4.96 8.78 -10.14
N ASN A 12 3.72 8.37 -10.43
CA ASN A 12 3.36 7.93 -11.77
C ASN A 12 3.52 9.04 -12.81
N ASN A 13 3.06 10.26 -12.50
CA ASN A 13 3.20 11.40 -13.41
C ASN A 13 4.66 11.75 -13.69
N ALA A 14 5.50 11.82 -12.65
CA ALA A 14 6.92 12.13 -12.79
C ALA A 14 7.70 11.05 -13.56
N THR A 15 7.23 9.81 -13.56
CA THR A 15 7.96 8.66 -14.11
C THR A 15 7.34 8.07 -15.37
N ARG A 16 6.31 8.70 -15.96
CA ARG A 16 5.58 8.15 -17.12
C ARG A 16 6.47 7.89 -18.34
N HIS A 17 7.50 8.71 -18.53
CA HIS A 17 8.41 8.64 -19.66
C HIS A 17 9.55 7.62 -19.48
N LEU A 18 9.74 7.13 -18.25
CA LEU A 18 10.82 6.22 -17.92
C LEU A 18 10.52 4.80 -18.37
N SER A 19 11.57 4.07 -18.76
CA SER A 19 11.52 2.63 -18.95
C SER A 19 11.22 1.89 -17.63
N LEU A 20 10.77 0.64 -17.69
CA LEU A 20 10.50 -0.14 -16.47
C LEU A 20 11.75 -0.28 -15.58
N ILE A 21 12.94 -0.40 -16.19
CA ILE A 21 14.21 -0.50 -15.48
C ILE A 21 14.54 0.83 -14.79
N GLU A 22 14.44 1.95 -15.50
CA GLU A 22 14.66 3.29 -14.91
C GLU A 22 13.68 3.58 -13.77
N ARG A 23 12.40 3.21 -13.93
CA ARG A 23 11.38 3.36 -12.87
C ARG A 23 11.74 2.58 -11.62
N ALA A 24 12.22 1.35 -11.78
CA ALA A 24 12.66 0.51 -10.67
C ALA A 24 13.90 1.10 -9.99
N ILE A 25 14.90 1.51 -10.76
CA ILE A 25 16.13 2.11 -10.22
C ILE A 25 15.82 3.41 -9.48
N TYR A 26 14.96 4.27 -10.04
CA TYR A 26 14.52 5.49 -9.36
C TYR A 26 13.84 5.18 -8.03
N ARG A 27 13.01 4.12 -7.99
CA ARG A 27 12.35 3.68 -6.77
C ARG A 27 13.36 3.23 -5.71
N ASP A 28 14.33 2.40 -6.09
CA ASP A 28 15.36 1.89 -5.19
C ASP A 28 16.29 3.01 -4.69
N LEU A 29 16.58 4.01 -5.54
CA LEU A 29 17.34 5.21 -5.14
C LEU A 29 16.59 6.00 -4.07
N LEU A 30 15.28 6.22 -4.23
CA LEU A 30 14.46 6.89 -3.22
C LEU A 30 14.46 6.10 -1.90
N ASP A 31 14.25 4.78 -1.97
CA ASP A 31 14.25 3.93 -0.79
C ASP A 31 15.59 3.98 -0.05
N MET A 32 16.72 3.92 -0.77
CA MET A 32 18.06 4.11 -0.19
C MET A 32 18.21 5.49 0.48
N TYR A 33 17.69 6.53 -0.16
CA TYR A 33 17.76 7.90 0.35
C TYR A 33 16.98 8.04 1.67
N TYR A 34 15.76 7.51 1.74
CA TYR A 34 14.93 7.57 2.95
C TYR A 34 15.40 6.63 4.06
N ASP A 35 15.97 5.48 3.71
CA ASP A 35 16.57 4.54 4.67
C ASP A 35 17.77 5.19 5.37
N THR A 36 18.71 5.72 4.58
CA THR A 36 19.94 6.33 5.10
C THR A 36 19.78 7.76 5.59
N GLU A 37 18.69 8.42 5.18
CA GLU A 37 18.41 9.85 5.41
C GLU A 37 19.54 10.77 4.93
N LYS A 38 20.28 10.35 3.89
CA LYS A 38 21.49 11.02 3.41
C LYS A 38 21.51 11.07 1.89
N ALA A 39 22.15 12.13 1.38
CA ALA A 39 22.50 12.24 -0.03
C ALA A 39 23.36 11.05 -0.49
N ILE A 40 23.19 10.67 -1.75
CA ILE A 40 23.83 9.48 -2.31
C ILE A 40 25.26 9.82 -2.71
N ASP A 41 26.22 9.02 -2.28
CA ASP A 41 27.63 9.21 -2.61
C ASP A 41 27.89 9.07 -4.12
N ALA A 42 28.50 10.08 -4.73
CA ALA A 42 28.85 10.08 -6.16
C ALA A 42 30.30 9.61 -6.42
N SER A 43 31.06 9.24 -5.37
CA SER A 43 32.48 8.87 -5.50
C SER A 43 32.72 7.67 -6.44
N SER A 44 31.77 6.74 -6.55
CA SER A 44 31.89 5.59 -7.45
C SER A 44 30.52 5.08 -7.89
N ILE A 45 30.18 5.36 -9.16
CA ILE A 45 28.96 4.84 -9.79
C ILE A 45 28.95 3.30 -9.80
N ASP A 46 30.09 2.63 -9.98
CA ASP A 46 30.14 1.16 -9.95
C ASP A 46 29.78 0.56 -8.59
N ARG A 47 30.18 1.23 -7.49
CA ARG A 47 29.78 0.80 -6.13
C ARG A 47 28.28 1.02 -5.90
N LEU A 48 27.76 2.15 -6.38
CA LEU A 48 26.33 2.45 -6.30
C LEU A 48 25.51 1.45 -7.12
N ALA A 49 25.94 1.17 -8.36
CA ALA A 49 25.33 0.17 -9.24
C ALA A 49 25.30 -1.20 -8.58
N ARG A 50 26.42 -1.64 -7.96
CA ARG A 50 26.45 -2.91 -7.21
C ARG A 50 25.46 -2.92 -6.04
N ARG A 51 25.32 -1.80 -5.31
CA ARG A 51 24.38 -1.68 -4.18
C ARG A 51 22.91 -1.72 -4.62
N LEU A 52 22.62 -1.18 -5.81
CA LEU A 52 21.31 -1.21 -6.47
C LEU A 52 21.10 -2.44 -7.36
N GLN A 53 22.01 -3.43 -7.30
CA GLN A 53 21.96 -4.64 -8.13
C GLN A 53 21.88 -4.38 -9.65
N CYS A 54 22.35 -3.21 -10.10
CA CYS A 54 22.53 -2.87 -11.51
C CYS A 54 23.78 -3.60 -12.02
N THR A 55 23.58 -4.80 -12.56
CA THR A 55 24.66 -5.72 -12.98
C THR A 55 24.93 -5.67 -14.47
N THR A 56 23.92 -5.35 -15.29
CA THR A 56 24.08 -5.21 -16.75
C THR A 56 24.49 -3.79 -17.13
N GLU A 57 25.09 -3.62 -18.31
CA GLU A 57 25.45 -2.28 -18.80
C GLU A 57 24.20 -1.41 -19.05
N GLU A 58 23.12 -2.01 -19.56
CA GLU A 58 21.81 -1.33 -19.69
C GLU A 58 21.30 -0.77 -18.35
N GLN A 59 21.40 -1.54 -17.26
CA GLN A 59 21.00 -1.07 -15.93
C GLN A 59 21.91 0.06 -15.42
N LYS A 60 23.20 0.01 -15.72
CA LYS A 60 24.13 1.09 -15.35
C LYS A 60 23.86 2.37 -16.14
N GLU A 61 23.53 2.26 -17.42
CA GLU A 61 23.12 3.41 -18.24
C GLU A 61 21.81 4.01 -17.73
N ALA A 62 20.81 3.17 -17.43
CA ALA A 62 19.57 3.58 -16.79
C ALA A 62 19.80 4.28 -15.45
N LEU A 63 20.71 3.76 -14.61
CA LEU A 63 21.10 4.40 -13.35
C LEU A 63 21.66 5.81 -13.57
N LYS A 64 22.57 5.98 -14.54
CA LYS A 64 23.13 7.29 -14.85
C LYS A 64 22.04 8.26 -15.33
N TYR A 65 21.18 7.82 -16.24
CA TYR A 65 20.08 8.63 -16.74
C TYR A 65 19.14 9.10 -15.61
N VAL A 66 18.76 8.19 -14.70
CA VAL A 66 17.91 8.51 -13.55
C VAL A 66 18.60 9.48 -12.59
N LEU A 67 19.89 9.30 -12.33
CA LEU A 67 20.66 10.21 -11.47
C LEU A 67 20.72 11.61 -12.09
N ASP A 68 20.93 11.72 -13.40
CA ASP A 68 21.02 13.00 -14.10
C ASP A 68 19.65 13.72 -14.16
N GLU A 69 18.54 12.99 -14.27
CA GLU A 69 17.19 13.58 -14.37
C GLU A 69 16.61 13.99 -13.00
N PHE A 70 16.75 13.14 -11.98
CA PHE A 70 16.02 13.32 -10.70
C PHE A 70 16.88 13.80 -9.54
N PHE A 71 18.20 13.86 -9.70
CA PHE A 71 19.12 14.26 -8.64
C PHE A 71 20.04 15.38 -9.10
N ILE A 72 20.46 16.19 -8.14
CA ILE A 72 21.41 17.28 -8.35
C ILE A 72 22.74 16.84 -7.75
N LEU A 73 23.78 16.81 -8.58
CA LEU A 73 25.14 16.53 -8.13
C LEU A 73 25.77 17.79 -7.54
N GLU A 74 25.92 17.82 -6.22
CA GLU A 74 26.55 18.92 -5.48
C GLU A 74 27.58 18.36 -4.50
N GLU A 75 28.77 18.97 -4.43
CA GLU A 75 29.81 18.59 -3.46
C GLU A 75 30.19 17.09 -3.48
N GLY A 76 30.03 16.41 -4.62
CA GLY A 76 30.32 14.98 -4.76
C GLY A 76 29.23 14.05 -4.22
N VAL A 77 28.01 14.56 -4.00
CA VAL A 77 26.84 13.76 -3.63
C VAL A 77 25.63 14.11 -4.49
N TYR A 78 24.78 13.12 -4.75
CA TYR A 78 23.50 13.31 -5.43
C TYR A 78 22.41 13.62 -4.40
N ARG A 79 21.80 14.80 -4.53
CA ARG A 79 20.71 15.28 -3.68
C ARG A 79 19.38 15.25 -4.41
N ASN A 80 18.33 14.91 -3.67
CA ASN A 80 16.96 15.04 -4.17
C ASN A 80 16.19 16.02 -3.27
N ASN A 81 15.76 17.15 -3.86
CA ASN A 81 15.10 18.24 -3.13
C ASN A 81 13.83 17.80 -2.38
N ARG A 82 13.08 16.84 -2.96
CA ARG A 82 11.89 16.30 -2.33
C ARG A 82 12.25 15.47 -1.10
N CYS A 83 13.23 14.57 -1.23
CA CYS A 83 13.70 13.75 -0.10
C CYS A 83 14.22 14.64 1.04
N GLU A 84 15.04 15.65 0.74
CA GLU A 84 15.57 16.58 1.75
C GLU A 84 14.44 17.30 2.52
N ARG A 85 13.42 17.80 1.80
CA ARG A 85 12.27 18.45 2.42
C ARG A 85 11.51 17.51 3.35
N GLU A 86 11.21 16.30 2.87
CA GLU A 86 10.45 15.31 3.66
C GLU A 86 11.24 14.83 4.89
N ILE A 87 12.55 14.63 4.77
CA ILE A 87 13.44 14.28 5.90
C ILE A 87 13.49 15.42 6.92
N ALA A 88 13.62 16.67 6.48
CA ALA A 88 13.61 17.84 7.36
C ALA A 88 12.28 17.97 8.13
N GLU A 89 11.15 17.76 7.45
CA GLU A 89 9.83 17.74 8.09
C GLU A 89 9.70 16.61 9.11
N TYR A 90 10.20 15.41 8.80
CA TYR A 90 10.20 14.26 9.70
C TYR A 90 10.97 14.55 11.00
N HIS A 91 12.20 15.05 10.90
CA HIS A 91 13.01 15.42 12.06
C HIS A 91 12.41 16.58 12.85
N GLY A 92 11.83 17.56 12.16
CA GLY A 92 11.11 18.66 12.78
C GLY A 92 9.96 18.18 13.68
N LYS A 93 9.12 17.26 13.17
CA LYS A 93 8.04 16.64 13.93
C LYS A 93 8.56 15.80 15.11
N LYS A 94 9.59 14.97 14.90
CA LYS A 94 10.22 14.15 15.96
C LYS A 94 10.75 15.02 17.10
N LYS A 95 11.40 16.14 16.78
CA LYS A 95 11.93 17.09 17.76
C LYS A 95 10.81 17.77 18.57
N GLN A 96 9.80 18.31 17.90
CA GLN A 96 8.68 18.99 18.57
C GLN A 96 7.92 18.04 19.52
N ALA A 97 7.67 16.79 19.08
CA ALA A 97 7.04 15.78 19.92
C ALA A 97 7.89 15.46 21.16
N SER A 98 9.21 15.31 21.00
CA SER A 98 10.13 15.08 22.13
C SER A 98 10.10 16.22 23.14
N GLU A 99 10.16 17.48 22.68
CA GLU A 99 10.13 18.66 23.53
C GLU A 99 8.80 18.79 24.29
N ALA A 100 7.68 18.58 23.59
CA ALA A 100 6.34 18.57 24.21
C ALA A 100 6.21 17.46 25.26
N GLY A 101 6.74 16.26 24.98
CA GLY A 101 6.77 15.14 25.92
C GLY A 101 7.58 15.45 27.18
N LYS A 102 8.79 16.02 27.02
CA LYS A 102 9.63 16.46 28.15
C LYS A 102 8.94 17.54 28.99
N ALA A 103 8.32 18.52 28.34
CA ALA A 103 7.57 19.58 29.04
C ALA A 103 6.37 19.03 29.82
N SER A 104 5.63 18.07 29.23
CA SER A 104 4.51 17.39 29.89
C SER A 104 4.98 16.58 31.11
N ALA A 105 6.07 15.83 30.98
CA ALA A 105 6.67 15.07 32.08
C ALA A 105 7.13 15.98 33.22
N ALA A 106 7.79 17.11 32.90
CA ALA A 106 8.22 18.09 33.89
C ALA A 106 7.02 18.71 34.65
N LYS A 107 5.94 19.06 33.95
CA LYS A 107 4.70 19.56 34.57
C LYS A 107 4.08 18.54 35.54
N ARG A 108 4.03 17.26 35.15
CA ARG A 108 3.53 16.17 36.01
C ARG A 108 4.40 15.99 37.26
N ALA A 109 5.72 16.04 37.10
CA ALA A 109 6.66 15.94 38.22
C ALA A 109 6.54 17.12 39.20
N ALA A 110 6.38 18.34 38.69
CA ALA A 110 6.17 19.54 39.51
C ALA A 110 4.85 19.48 40.30
N LYS A 111 3.77 19.01 39.67
CA LYS A 111 2.47 18.81 40.35
C LYS A 111 2.56 17.76 41.48
N LYS A 112 3.35 16.70 41.30
CA LYS A 112 3.59 15.68 42.34
C LYS A 112 4.39 16.22 43.53
N LYS A 113 5.36 17.12 43.31
CA LYS A 113 6.13 17.77 44.39
C LYS A 113 5.35 18.87 45.12
N GLY A 114 4.43 19.57 44.43
CA GLY A 114 3.57 20.59 45.05
C GLY A 114 2.49 20.03 45.99
N SER A 115 2.21 18.73 45.92
CA SER A 115 1.17 18.07 46.73
C SER A 115 1.69 17.44 48.03
N SER A 116 2.99 17.55 48.34
CA SER A 116 3.59 16.97 49.55
C SER A 116 3.74 17.95 50.72
N ASN A 117 3.07 19.10 50.68
CA ASN A 117 3.18 20.14 51.72
C ASN A 117 1.82 20.75 52.14
N SER A 118 0.77 19.92 52.22
CA SER A 118 -0.47 20.27 52.91
C SER A 118 -0.73 19.24 54.02
N ASP A 119 -0.37 19.62 55.24
CA ASP A 119 -0.66 18.88 56.45
C ASP A 119 -2.13 19.08 56.89
N SER A 120 -2.76 17.98 57.25
CA SER A 120 -3.95 17.79 58.09
C SER A 120 -5.37 18.17 57.59
N SER A 121 -6.17 17.16 57.21
CA SER A 121 -7.26 16.59 58.06
C SER A 121 -8.35 15.85 57.25
N LYS A 122 -8.59 14.57 57.61
CA LYS A 122 -9.79 13.69 57.55
C LYS A 122 -10.91 14.03 56.53
N ASP A 123 -11.52 13.13 55.78
CA ASP A 123 -11.85 11.72 55.98
C ASP A 123 -12.24 11.07 54.63
N ASP A 124 -12.35 9.74 54.66
CA ASP A 124 -13.06 8.84 53.75
C ASP A 124 -12.44 8.29 52.45
N GLN A 125 -12.45 6.95 52.46
CA GLN A 125 -12.00 5.97 51.49
C GLN A 125 -12.66 6.12 50.11
N ALA A 126 -11.83 6.06 49.07
CA ALA A 126 -12.14 5.29 47.87
C ALA A 126 -10.84 4.70 47.31
N SER A 127 -10.69 3.41 47.53
CA SER A 127 -9.66 2.55 46.95
C SER A 127 -9.59 2.71 45.43
N ASN A 128 -8.42 3.02 44.91
CA ASN A 128 -8.01 2.50 43.62
C ASN A 128 -6.50 2.24 43.64
N GLU A 129 -6.16 1.06 44.12
CA GLU A 129 -4.84 0.47 43.96
C GLU A 129 -4.58 0.26 42.47
N ASN A 130 -3.64 1.02 41.92
CA ASN A 130 -2.83 0.56 40.80
C ASN A 130 -1.48 1.25 40.87
N SER A 131 -0.67 0.76 41.81
CA SER A 131 0.76 1.01 41.85
C SER A 131 1.41 0.05 40.84
N THR A 132 1.61 0.49 39.60
CA THR A 132 2.50 -0.23 38.69
C THR A 132 3.92 0.20 38.97
N VAL A 133 4.64 -0.67 39.69
CA VAL A 133 6.10 -0.72 39.65
C VAL A 133 6.46 -1.01 38.20
N VAL A 134 6.87 0.02 37.46
CA VAL A 134 7.45 -0.16 36.14
C VAL A 134 8.92 -0.49 36.37
N GLU A 135 9.22 -1.78 36.38
CA GLU A 135 10.56 -2.25 36.09
C GLU A 135 11.00 -1.68 34.75
N ASN A 136 12.27 -1.28 34.70
CA ASN A 136 12.93 -0.75 33.53
C ASN A 136 13.56 -1.91 32.75
N PRO A 137 13.06 -2.28 31.56
CA PRO A 137 13.88 -2.94 30.56
C PRO A 137 14.31 -1.93 29.47
N LEU A 138 15.47 -2.24 28.92
CA LEU A 138 16.24 -1.48 27.96
C LEU A 138 15.45 -0.93 26.76
N ASN A 139 15.76 0.32 26.43
CA ASN A 139 16.15 0.80 25.09
C ASN A 139 15.51 0.09 23.89
N GLU A 140 14.36 0.59 23.44
CA GLU A 140 13.93 0.51 22.04
C GLU A 140 13.05 1.72 21.70
N GLU A 141 13.37 2.40 20.60
CA GLU A 141 12.64 3.56 20.09
C GLU A 141 11.18 3.17 19.77
N GLN A 142 10.26 3.42 20.69
CA GLN A 142 8.83 3.49 20.37
C GLN A 142 8.41 4.94 20.27
N THR A 143 8.54 5.49 19.08
CA THR A 143 7.74 6.64 18.67
C THR A 143 6.28 6.19 18.59
N ASP A 144 5.45 6.67 19.51
CA ASP A 144 3.99 6.61 19.43
C ASP A 144 3.52 7.54 18.30
N VAL A 145 3.71 7.09 17.06
CA VAL A 145 3.03 7.62 15.90
C VAL A 145 2.12 6.50 15.45
N GLN A 146 0.81 6.75 15.52
CA GLN A 146 -0.23 5.79 15.18
C GLN A 146 0.15 4.99 13.94
N PRO A 147 0.10 3.64 13.97
CA PRO A 147 -0.08 2.92 12.72
C PRO A 147 -1.42 3.42 12.19
N THR A 148 -1.40 4.12 11.05
CA THR A 148 -2.64 4.40 10.35
C THR A 148 -3.29 3.04 10.12
N ASN A 149 -4.40 2.79 10.80
CA ASN A 149 -5.31 1.71 10.47
C ASN A 149 -5.74 1.94 9.03
N ASN A 150 -5.05 1.29 8.10
CA ASN A 150 -5.46 1.13 6.71
C ASN A 150 -5.92 -0.30 6.42
N HIS A 151 -6.36 -1.03 7.44
CA HIS A 151 -7.06 -2.31 7.27
C HIS A 151 -8.52 -2.16 7.68
N LYS A 152 -9.22 -1.32 6.93
CA LYS A 152 -10.62 -1.61 6.62
C LYS A 152 -10.73 -1.58 5.10
N PRO A 153 -11.08 -2.70 4.42
CA PRO A 153 -11.41 -2.62 3.02
C PRO A 153 -12.67 -1.74 2.90
N LEU A 154 -12.45 -0.50 2.47
CA LEU A 154 -13.49 0.34 1.91
C LEU A 154 -13.73 -0.20 0.50
N THR A 155 -14.88 -0.85 0.31
CA THR A 155 -15.39 -1.16 -1.03
C THR A 155 -15.66 0.16 -1.73
N ILE A 156 -14.69 0.64 -2.51
CA ILE A 156 -14.88 1.75 -3.44
C ILE A 156 -15.26 1.18 -4.80
N ASN A 157 -16.48 1.49 -5.21
CA ASN A 157 -16.94 1.37 -6.58
C ASN A 157 -16.08 2.29 -7.45
N GLN A 158 -15.40 1.77 -8.46
CA GLN A 158 -14.98 2.54 -9.63
C GLN A 158 -15.17 1.70 -10.89
N GLU A 159 -15.79 2.34 -11.87
CA GLU A 159 -16.13 1.86 -13.21
C GLU A 159 -14.87 1.49 -14.02
N PRO A 160 -14.92 0.45 -14.89
CA PRO A 160 -13.80 0.11 -15.74
C PRO A 160 -13.72 1.03 -16.98
N ILE A 161 -12.64 1.82 -17.04
CA ILE A 161 -12.10 2.38 -18.29
C ILE A 161 -11.32 1.27 -18.99
N ILE A 162 -11.66 1.09 -20.26
CA ILE A 162 -11.15 0.11 -21.22
C ILE A 162 -9.72 0.50 -21.63
N ASP A 163 -8.72 -0.39 -21.50
CA ASP A 163 -7.95 -0.90 -22.64
C ASP A 163 -6.79 -1.84 -22.25
N SER A 164 -6.90 -3.07 -22.75
CA SER A 164 -5.93 -3.84 -23.55
C SER A 164 -4.52 -4.21 -23.05
N SER A 165 -4.31 -5.55 -23.06
CA SER A 165 -3.07 -6.34 -23.29
C SER A 165 -2.31 -6.83 -22.05
N SER A 166 -1.78 -8.05 -21.98
CA SER A 166 -1.87 -9.31 -22.76
C SER A 166 -0.97 -10.34 -22.04
N ASN A 167 -1.21 -11.64 -22.29
CA ASN A 167 -0.20 -12.69 -22.57
C ASN A 167 -0.88 -14.07 -22.42
N THR A 168 -0.70 -15.11 -23.24
CA THR A 168 0.01 -15.41 -24.49
C THR A 168 -0.42 -16.85 -24.81
N ARG A 169 -0.69 -17.17 -26.08
CA ARG A 169 -0.43 -18.45 -26.80
C ARG A 169 -1.50 -18.63 -27.88
N GLY A 170 -1.04 -18.65 -29.12
CA GLY A 170 -1.89 -18.49 -30.31
C GLY A 170 -2.79 -19.69 -30.60
N GLU A 171 -4.04 -19.36 -30.92
CA GLU A 171 -4.70 -19.79 -32.15
C GLU A 171 -5.39 -18.54 -32.73
N ASN A 172 -5.33 -18.41 -34.05
CA ASN A 172 -5.83 -17.26 -34.79
C ASN A 172 -7.36 -17.35 -34.88
N SER A 173 -8.05 -17.04 -33.78
CA SER A 173 -9.51 -17.04 -33.71
C SER A 173 -9.99 -15.59 -33.63
N GLN A 174 -10.47 -15.05 -34.75
CA GLN A 174 -11.23 -13.80 -34.79
C GLN A 174 -12.55 -13.99 -34.04
N LEU A 175 -12.53 -13.99 -32.71
CA LEU A 175 -13.75 -13.89 -31.92
C LEU A 175 -14.02 -12.42 -31.65
N THR A 176 -15.22 -11.96 -31.99
CA THR A 176 -15.68 -10.60 -31.74
C THR A 176 -15.57 -10.28 -30.24
N PRO A 177 -15.07 -9.09 -29.86
CA PRO A 177 -15.09 -8.65 -28.46
C PRO A 177 -16.50 -8.78 -27.90
N ILE A 178 -16.64 -9.45 -26.76
CA ILE A 178 -17.92 -9.56 -26.05
C ILE A 178 -18.31 -8.15 -25.60
N GLN A 179 -19.38 -7.61 -26.18
CA GLN A 179 -20.02 -6.38 -25.70
C GLN A 179 -20.84 -6.78 -24.48
N PHE A 180 -20.31 -6.53 -23.28
CA PHE A 180 -21.11 -6.62 -22.07
C PHE A 180 -22.23 -5.58 -22.17
N ALA A 181 -23.48 -5.98 -21.90
CA ALA A 181 -24.56 -5.03 -21.78
C ALA A 181 -24.17 -3.94 -20.76
N GLN A 182 -24.42 -2.68 -21.10
CA GLN A 182 -24.06 -1.56 -20.24
C GLN A 182 -24.96 -1.58 -19.01
N TYR A 183 -24.42 -2.10 -17.90
CA TYR A 183 -25.11 -2.25 -16.62
C TYR A 183 -25.71 -0.91 -16.18
N GLN A 184 -27.00 -0.93 -15.83
CA GLN A 184 -27.67 0.26 -15.31
C GLN A 184 -27.26 0.46 -13.85
N ILE A 185 -27.31 1.70 -13.35
CA ILE A 185 -26.96 2.04 -11.95
C ILE A 185 -27.84 1.26 -10.95
N ASP A 186 -29.02 0.80 -11.38
CA ASP A 186 -29.94 0.01 -10.56
C ASP A 186 -29.61 -1.50 -10.53
N ASP A 187 -28.64 -1.98 -11.34
CA ASP A 187 -28.17 -3.39 -11.34
C ASP A 187 -27.22 -3.71 -10.17
N HIS A 188 -26.96 -2.76 -9.27
CA HIS A 188 -26.08 -2.93 -8.10
C HIS A 188 -26.68 -3.79 -6.97
N LYS A 189 -27.78 -4.49 -7.22
CA LYS A 189 -28.32 -5.45 -6.27
C LYS A 189 -27.33 -6.60 -6.13
N ARG A 190 -26.79 -6.78 -4.92
CA ARG A 190 -25.90 -7.89 -4.60
C ARG A 190 -26.74 -9.15 -4.49
N TYR A 191 -26.61 -10.04 -5.47
CA TYR A 191 -27.17 -11.39 -5.40
C TYR A 191 -26.11 -12.31 -4.79
N SER A 192 -26.52 -13.09 -3.81
CA SER A 192 -25.76 -14.25 -3.36
C SER A 192 -25.62 -15.24 -4.51
N MET A 193 -24.57 -16.06 -4.48
CA MET A 193 -24.41 -17.17 -5.43
C MET A 193 -25.63 -18.11 -5.42
N ARG A 194 -26.34 -18.20 -4.29
CA ARG A 194 -27.59 -18.94 -4.14
C ARG A 194 -28.69 -18.35 -5.01
N GLU A 195 -29.00 -17.07 -4.82
CA GLU A 195 -29.99 -16.36 -5.63
C GLU A 195 -29.64 -16.44 -7.12
N PHE A 196 -28.35 -16.28 -7.47
CA PHE A 196 -27.87 -16.38 -8.84
C PHE A 196 -28.18 -17.74 -9.51
N ILE A 197 -27.98 -18.86 -8.81
CA ILE A 197 -28.16 -20.19 -9.37
C ILE A 197 -29.61 -20.67 -9.27
N SER A 198 -30.34 -20.36 -8.19
CA SER A 198 -31.69 -20.91 -7.99
C SER A 198 -32.83 -19.99 -8.43
N GLU A 199 -32.64 -18.67 -8.44
CA GLU A 199 -33.74 -17.70 -8.62
C GLU A 199 -33.69 -16.95 -9.94
N TYR A 200 -32.51 -16.80 -10.55
CA TYR A 200 -32.35 -16.04 -11.79
C TYR A 200 -31.84 -16.91 -12.94
N SER A 201 -32.76 -17.65 -13.56
CA SER A 201 -32.46 -18.52 -14.72
C SER A 201 -31.90 -17.75 -15.93
N GLU A 202 -32.25 -16.47 -16.08
CA GLU A 202 -31.80 -15.59 -17.16
C GLU A 202 -30.27 -15.43 -17.20
N PHE A 203 -29.62 -15.30 -16.04
CA PHE A 203 -28.16 -15.21 -15.98
C PHE A 203 -27.45 -16.53 -16.34
N GLN A 204 -28.11 -17.67 -16.12
CA GLN A 204 -27.57 -18.95 -16.58
C GLN A 204 -27.58 -19.02 -18.11
N TYR A 205 -28.63 -18.50 -18.75
CA TYR A 205 -28.69 -18.42 -20.21
C TYR A 205 -27.60 -17.51 -20.78
N ASP A 206 -27.33 -16.37 -20.15
CA ASP A 206 -26.23 -15.48 -20.56
C ASP A 206 -24.86 -16.17 -20.42
N PHE A 207 -24.61 -16.84 -19.29
CA PHE A 207 -23.39 -17.60 -19.08
C PHE A 207 -23.19 -18.68 -20.16
N ILE A 208 -24.24 -19.45 -20.44
CA ILE A 208 -24.22 -20.52 -21.44
C ILE A 208 -24.00 -19.94 -22.84
N SER A 209 -24.71 -18.87 -23.19
CA SER A 209 -24.59 -18.21 -24.50
C SER A 209 -23.16 -17.71 -24.74
N LEU A 210 -22.56 -17.05 -23.74
CA LEU A 210 -21.18 -16.57 -23.82
C LEU A 210 -20.16 -17.73 -23.86
N ALA A 211 -20.39 -18.79 -23.09
CA ALA A 211 -19.54 -19.96 -23.07
C ALA A 211 -19.58 -20.72 -24.41
N GLN A 212 -20.76 -20.88 -25.02
CA GLN A 212 -20.91 -21.52 -26.33
C GLN A 212 -20.21 -20.74 -27.45
N GLN A 213 -20.15 -19.41 -27.37
CA GLN A 213 -19.40 -18.58 -28.33
C GLN A 213 -17.89 -18.84 -28.29
N ARG A 214 -17.37 -19.26 -27.13
CA ARG A 214 -15.93 -19.50 -26.93
C ARG A 214 -15.55 -20.98 -27.01
N PHE A 215 -16.48 -21.85 -26.66
CA PHE A 215 -16.28 -23.29 -26.53
C PHE A 215 -17.34 -24.05 -27.34
N VAL A 216 -17.36 -23.80 -28.66
CA VAL A 216 -18.35 -24.35 -29.62
C VAL A 216 -18.42 -25.88 -29.59
N SER A 217 -17.32 -26.56 -29.24
CA SER A 217 -17.26 -28.03 -29.14
C SER A 217 -17.87 -28.60 -27.86
N VAL A 218 -18.21 -27.75 -26.88
CA VAL A 218 -18.78 -28.19 -25.59
C VAL A 218 -20.31 -28.17 -25.71
N PRO A 219 -20.99 -29.31 -25.51
CA PRO A 219 -22.44 -29.36 -25.49
C PRO A 219 -23.04 -28.44 -24.43
N GLU A 220 -24.18 -27.82 -24.75
CA GLU A 220 -24.90 -26.94 -23.82
C GLU A 220 -25.21 -27.63 -22.48
N ILE A 221 -25.57 -28.92 -22.55
CA ILE A 221 -25.93 -29.71 -21.38
C ILE A 221 -24.76 -29.85 -20.40
N ASP A 222 -23.52 -29.88 -20.89
CA ASP A 222 -22.33 -29.98 -20.06
C ASP A 222 -22.03 -28.64 -19.39
N LEU A 223 -22.26 -27.52 -20.09
CA LEU A 223 -22.15 -26.18 -19.51
C LEU A 223 -23.19 -25.93 -18.41
N ARG A 224 -24.43 -26.40 -18.64
CA ARG A 224 -25.51 -26.39 -17.63
C ARG A 224 -25.16 -27.24 -16.41
N THR A 225 -24.60 -28.42 -16.64
CA THR A 225 -24.18 -29.32 -15.55
C THR A 225 -23.00 -28.73 -14.78
N MET A 226 -22.07 -28.08 -15.47
CA MET A 226 -20.90 -27.43 -14.86
C MET A 226 -21.32 -26.31 -13.90
N ILE A 227 -22.23 -25.42 -14.32
CA ILE A 227 -22.66 -24.31 -13.46
C ILE A 227 -23.47 -24.81 -12.26
N GLN A 228 -24.28 -25.85 -12.43
CA GLN A 228 -25.03 -26.47 -11.34
C GLN A 228 -24.08 -27.14 -10.33
N ASN A 229 -23.12 -27.94 -10.80
CA ASN A 229 -22.14 -28.60 -9.93
C ASN A 229 -21.28 -27.60 -9.16
N PHE A 230 -20.91 -26.49 -9.81
CA PHE A 230 -20.19 -25.41 -9.15
C PHE A 230 -21.03 -24.77 -8.04
N GLY A 231 -22.31 -24.53 -8.30
CA GLY A 231 -23.26 -24.07 -7.29
C GLY A 231 -23.36 -25.02 -6.11
N ASP A 232 -23.63 -26.29 -6.39
CA ASP A 232 -23.79 -27.31 -5.36
C ASP A 232 -22.53 -27.47 -4.50
N TRP A 233 -21.34 -27.44 -5.12
CA TRP A 233 -20.06 -27.42 -4.40
C TRP A 233 -19.90 -26.17 -3.53
N TYR A 234 -20.22 -24.99 -4.07
CA TYR A 234 -20.13 -23.73 -3.35
C TYR A 234 -21.04 -23.75 -2.12
N PHE A 235 -22.29 -24.22 -2.27
CA PHE A 235 -23.25 -24.31 -1.16
C PHE A 235 -22.89 -25.37 -0.12
N ALA A 236 -22.26 -26.48 -0.52
CA ALA A 236 -21.82 -27.51 0.40
C ALA A 236 -20.67 -27.03 1.32
N ASN A 237 -19.89 -26.04 0.86
CA ASN A 237 -18.71 -25.53 1.55
C ASN A 237 -18.94 -24.19 2.27
N GLU A 238 -20.15 -23.63 2.20
CA GLU A 238 -20.54 -22.36 2.83
C GLU A 238 -21.22 -22.55 4.21
N SER A 239 -21.19 -23.78 4.76
CA SER A 239 -21.78 -24.15 6.07
C SER A 239 -20.77 -24.16 7.21
#